data_AF-A0A4V3WY46-F1
#
_entry.id   AF-A0A4V3WY46-F1
#
_cell.length_a   1.000
_cell.length_b   1.000
_cell.length_c   1.000
_cell.angle_alpha   90.00
_cell.angle_beta   90.00
_cell.angle_gamma   90.00
#
_symmetry.space_group_name_H-M   'P 1'
#
loop_
_entity.id
_entity.type
_entity.pdbx_description
1 polymer ?
#
loop_
_entity_poly.entity_id
_entity_poly.type
_entity_poly.pdbx_seq_one_letter_code
_entity_poly.pdbx_strand_id
1 'polypeptide(L)' 'MDFIIPEEGYAVQVAYSVQGDLNTFDRETKVLVKLAERVPVRRMVIVTHDEEQTVAFESGKVIEILPAWKWMLENEI' A
#
# COMPACT_ATOMS: atom_id res chain seq x y z
N MET A 1 -4.38 -2.68 8.09
CA MET A 1 -4.73 -3.45 6.90
C MET A 1 -6.22 -3.32 6.78
N ASP A 2 -6.67 -2.57 5.78
CA ASP A 2 -8.07 -2.16 5.66
C ASP A 2 -8.84 -3.07 4.69
N PHE A 3 -8.27 -3.38 3.52
CA PHE A 3 -8.91 -4.26 2.53
C PHE A 3 -7.92 -5.21 1.85
N ILE A 4 -8.30 -6.48 1.73
CA ILE A 4 -7.61 -7.49 0.91
C ILE A 4 -8.59 -8.10 -0.10
N ILE A 5 -8.12 -8.32 -1.32
CA ILE A 5 -8.77 -9.17 -2.32
C ILE A 5 -7.83 -10.36 -2.54
N PRO A 6 -8.00 -11.48 -1.80
CA PRO A 6 -7.06 -12.59 -1.81
C PRO A 6 -6.90 -13.25 -3.18
N GLU A 7 -7.99 -13.34 -3.95
CA GLU A 7 -8.03 -13.98 -5.26
C GLU A 7 -7.15 -13.23 -6.28
N GLU A 8 -7.11 -11.90 -6.18
CA GLU A 8 -6.28 -11.03 -7.01
C GLU A 8 -4.87 -10.81 -6.43
N GLY A 9 -4.68 -11.17 -5.15
CA GLY A 9 -3.46 -10.85 -4.42
C GLY A 9 -3.29 -9.34 -4.25
N TYR A 10 -4.37 -8.61 -4.00
CA TYR A 10 -4.35 -7.15 -3.89
C TYR A 10 -4.63 -6.71 -2.45
N ALA A 11 -3.72 -5.91 -1.89
CA ALA A 11 -3.82 -5.35 -0.55
C ALA A 11 -3.88 -3.81 -0.59
N VAL A 12 -4.85 -3.24 0.11
CA VAL A 12 -5.06 -1.80 0.22
C VAL A 12 -5.04 -1.37 1.70
N GLN A 13 -4.25 -0.35 1.97
CA GLN A 13 -4.23 0.38 3.23
C GLN A 13 -4.62 1.84 2.96
N VAL A 14 -5.26 2.51 3.91
CA VAL A 14 -5.65 3.92 3.80
C VAL A 14 -4.99 4.72 4.91
N ALA A 15 -4.42 5.86 4.56
CA ALA A 15 -3.88 6.83 5.51
C ALA A 15 -4.21 8.25 5.03
N TYR A 16 -4.30 9.23 5.92
CA TYR A 16 -4.44 10.62 5.46
C TYR A 16 -3.13 11.14 4.87
N SER A 17 -2.02 10.91 5.59
CA SER A 17 -0.65 11.22 5.18
C SER A 17 0.30 10.17 5.77
N VAL A 18 1.34 9.82 5.03
CA VAL A 18 2.46 8.98 5.48
C VAL A 18 3.71 9.80 5.82
N GLN A 19 3.77 11.08 5.44
CA GLN A 19 4.95 11.94 5.67
C GLN A 19 4.93 12.69 7.01
N GLY A 20 3.76 12.86 7.65
CA GLY A 20 3.62 13.66 8.88
C GLY A 20 4.21 13.05 10.16
N ASP A 21 4.45 11.73 10.17
CA ASP A 21 5.05 11.01 11.30
C ASP A 21 5.80 9.78 10.76
N LEU A 22 7.12 9.73 11.00
CA LEU A 22 7.96 8.59 10.61
C LEU A 22 7.42 7.26 11.17
N ASN A 23 6.73 7.28 12.31
CA ASN A 23 6.10 6.09 12.85
C ASN A 23 4.91 5.60 12.01
N THR A 24 4.20 6.50 11.33
CA THR A 24 3.05 6.16 10.50
C THR A 24 3.53 5.44 9.24
N PHE A 25 4.50 5.99 8.52
CA PHE A 25 5.10 5.33 7.35
C PHE A 25 5.60 3.92 7.68
N ASP A 26 6.41 3.80 8.73
CA ASP A 26 6.98 2.53 9.15
C ASP A 26 5.91 1.51 9.58
N ARG A 27 4.87 1.98 10.28
CA ARG A 27 3.77 1.11 10.72
C ARG A 27 2.97 0.59 9.54
N GLU A 28 2.54 1.46 8.64
CA GLU A 28 1.70 1.08 7.50
C GLU A 28 2.45 0.14 6.55
N THR A 29 3.71 0.45 6.24
CA THR A 29 4.54 -0.40 5.36
C THR A 29 4.86 -1.76 5.99
N LYS A 30 5.23 -1.82 7.29
CA LYS A 30 5.49 -3.09 7.99
C LYS A 30 4.27 -4.00 8.03
N VAL A 31 3.07 -3.45 8.17
CA VAL A 31 1.82 -4.23 8.15
C VAL A 31 1.63 -4.91 6.78
N LEU A 32 1.84 -4.18 5.68
CA LEU A 32 1.73 -4.73 4.33
C LEU A 32 2.82 -5.77 4.04
N VAL A 33 4.07 -5.52 4.44
CA VAL A 33 5.16 -6.47 4.24
C VAL A 33 4.90 -7.80 4.97
N LYS A 34 4.45 -7.74 6.24
CA LYS A 34 4.09 -8.93 7.04
C LYS A 34 2.90 -9.68 6.47
N LEU A 35 1.92 -8.98 5.89
CA LEU A 35 0.81 -9.63 5.20
C LEU A 35 1.33 -10.43 4.00
N ALA A 36 2.19 -9.82 3.18
CA ALA A 36 2.77 -10.45 2.00
C ALA A 36 3.73 -11.61 2.31
N GLU A 37 4.02 -11.91 3.58
CA GLU A 37 4.70 -13.16 3.99
C GLU A 37 3.73 -14.32 4.20
N ARG A 38 2.45 -14.03 4.42
CA ARG A 38 1.40 -15.01 4.76
C ARG A 38 0.44 -15.28 3.61
N VAL A 39 0.30 -14.31 2.72
CA VAL A 39 -0.58 -14.36 1.56
C VAL A 39 0.25 -13.97 0.33
N PRO A 40 0.10 -14.67 -0.81
CA PRO A 40 0.70 -14.22 -2.06
C PRO A 40 0.03 -12.92 -2.50
N VAL A 41 0.70 -11.80 -2.23
CA VAL A 41 0.24 -10.47 -2.63
C VAL A 41 1.07 -10.01 -3.84
N ARG A 42 0.39 -9.64 -4.91
CA ARG A 42 0.96 -9.12 -6.16
C ARG A 42 1.03 -7.60 -6.17
N ARG A 43 0.04 -6.94 -5.58
CA ARG A 43 -0.10 -5.48 -5.56
C ARG A 43 -0.39 -4.99 -4.14
N MET A 44 0.35 -3.98 -3.70
CA MET A 44 0.17 -3.36 -2.39
C MET A 44 0.09 -1.85 -2.58
N VAL A 45 -1.01 -1.25 -2.11
CA VAL A 45 -1.25 0.19 -2.23
C VAL A 45 -1.56 0.79 -0.87
N ILE A 46 -0.97 1.95 -0.58
CA ILE A 46 -1.40 2.87 0.46
C ILE A 46 -2.11 4.04 -0.22
N VAL A 47 -3.41 4.18 0.02
CA VAL A 47 -4.21 5.29 -0.49
C VAL A 47 -4.09 6.45 0.47
N THR A 48 -3.67 7.61 -0.03
CA THR A 48 -3.45 8.85 0.73
C THR A 48 -4.36 9.98 0.29
N HIS A 49 -4.33 11.11 1.01
CA HIS A 49 -5.04 12.30 0.57
C HIS A 49 -4.48 12.86 -0.74
N ASP A 50 -3.16 13.09 -0.80
CA ASP A 50 -2.49 13.82 -1.88
C ASP A 50 -1.05 13.35 -2.18
N GLU A 51 -0.57 12.31 -1.49
CA GLU A 51 0.82 11.86 -1.60
C GLU A 51 0.97 10.74 -2.65
N GLU A 52 2.02 10.84 -3.47
CA GLU A 52 2.37 9.84 -4.47
C GLU A 52 3.83 9.40 -4.33
N GLN A 53 4.06 8.10 -4.18
CA GLN A 53 5.41 7.54 -4.04
C GLN A 53 5.41 6.03 -4.35
N THR A 54 6.55 5.50 -4.80
CA THR A 54 6.79 4.05 -4.84
C THR A 54 7.88 3.67 -3.84
N VAL A 55 7.61 2.68 -3.00
CA VAL A 55 8.55 2.17 -1.99
C VAL A 55 8.94 0.74 -2.35
N ALA A 56 10.20 0.57 -2.76
CA ALA A 56 10.78 -0.75 -3.03
C ALA A 56 11.57 -1.25 -1.83
N PHE A 57 11.44 -2.54 -1.50
CA PHE A 57 12.17 -3.19 -0.42
C PHE A 57 13.23 -4.14 -1.00
N GLU A 58 14.28 -4.42 -0.24
CA GLU A 58 15.33 -5.40 -0.62
C GLU A 58 14.77 -6.80 -0.90
N SER A 59 13.61 -7.13 -0.32
CA SER A 59 12.88 -8.37 -0.59
C SER A 59 12.27 -8.46 -2.00
N GLY A 60 12.37 -7.41 -2.82
CA GLY A 60 11.74 -7.30 -4.13
C GLY A 60 10.27 -6.90 -4.08
N LYS A 61 9.69 -6.73 -2.88
CA LYS A 61 8.33 -6.22 -2.70
C LYS A 61 8.27 -4.72 -3.01
N VAL A 62 7.15 -4.28 -3.56
CA VAL A 62 6.87 -2.88 -3.86
C VAL A 62 5.54 -2.48 -3.23
N ILE A 63 5.52 -1.31 -2.58
CA ILE A 63 4.30 -0.66 -2.11
C ILE A 63 4.14 0.64 -2.89
N GLU A 64 2.98 0.81 -3.52
CA GLU A 64 2.59 2.06 -4.16
C GLU A 64 1.86 2.93 -3.14
N ILE A 65 2.17 4.22 -3.14
CA ILE A 65 1.46 5.22 -2.35
C ILE A 65 0.80 6.12 -3.38
N LEU A 66 -0.52 6.18 -3.35
CA LEU A 66 -1.31 6.88 -4.36
C LEU A 66 -2.32 7.80 -3.70
N PRO A 67 -2.54 9.01 -4.24
CA PRO A 67 -3.63 9.84 -3.76
C PRO A 67 -4.96 9.21 -4.16
N ALA A 68 -5.98 9.36 -3.30
CA ALA A 68 -7.27 8.70 -3.46
C ALA A 68 -7.92 8.94 -4.83
N TRP A 69 -7.81 10.16 -5.36
CA TRP A 69 -8.37 10.49 -6.67
C TRP A 69 -7.71 9.70 -7.81
N LYS A 70 -6.40 9.43 -7.72
CA LYS A 70 -5.68 8.68 -8.74
C LYS A 70 -6.02 7.19 -8.65
N TRP A 71 -6.02 6.65 -7.43
CA TRP A 71 -6.42 5.28 -7.16
C TRP A 71 -7.85 4.98 -7.66
N MET A 72 -8.80 5.89 -7.44
CA MET A 72 -10.18 5.72 -7.91
C MET A 72 -10.35 5.79 -9.44
N LEU A 73 -9.40 6.43 -10.14
CA LEU A 73 -9.44 6.61 -11.59
C LEU A 73 -8.60 5.58 -12.36
N GLU A 74 -7.87 4.72 -11.67
CA GLU A 74 -7.17 3.62 -12.31
C GLU A 74 -8.17 2.63 -12.91
N ASN A 75 -8.00 2.35 -14.20
CA ASN A 75 -8.87 1.44 -14.96
C ASN A 75 -8.37 -0.01 -14.97
N GLU A 76 -7.31 -0.31 -14.22
CA GLU A 76 -6.71 -1.65 -14.15
C GLU A 76 -6.62 -2.09 -12.67
N ILE A 77 -7.33 -3.17 -12.34
CA ILE A 77 -7.15 -3.95 -11.10
C ILE A 77 -6.07 -4.99 -11.35
#